data_AF-A0A6F7W883-F1
#
_entry.id   AF-A0A6F7W883-F1
#
_cell.length_a   1.000
_cell.length_b   1.000
_cell.length_c   1.000
_cell.angle_alpha   90.00
_cell.angle_beta   90.00
_cell.angle_gamma   90.00
#
_symmetry.space_group_name_H-M   'P 1'
#
loop_
_entity.id
_entity.type
_entity.pdbx_description
1 polymer ?
#
loop_
_entity_poly.entity_id
_entity_poly.type
_entity_poly.pdbx_seq_one_letter_code
_entity_poly.pdbx_strand_id
1 'polypeptide(L)'
;MNGLLRDWARGDDERERETAALAHGYGLAAGSVVASLAELGRIACADDGRTTSYGVLRLLAGTEPETVLTALTRWLRDTRRPRRDLALLTVLRAVTTRTSHLWGLCEVPELEPYAAWPLATAVLAAHPECAPRLAELLRAALTWARSAGAAEDALVGWIRRAAGDERQLTVLCGFLPRLAQDGDEPLDAAAATRIREVLEAL
;
A
#
# COMPACT_ATOMS: atom_id res chain seq x y z
N MET A 1 -28.25 1.81 3.41
CA MET A 1 -27.20 1.83 2.37
C MET A 1 -26.34 0.56 2.37
N ASN A 2 -25.96 0.01 3.53
CA ASN A 2 -25.09 -1.18 3.62
C ASN A 2 -25.64 -2.47 2.99
N GLY A 3 -26.97 -2.61 2.84
CA GLY A 3 -27.58 -3.77 2.17
C GLY A 3 -27.26 -3.81 0.68
N LEU A 4 -27.53 -2.72 -0.03
CA LEU A 4 -27.31 -2.61 -1.48
C LEU A 4 -25.85 -2.82 -1.89
N LEU A 5 -24.91 -2.15 -1.21
CA LEU A 5 -23.48 -2.32 -1.52
C LEU A 5 -22.98 -3.74 -1.25
N ARG A 6 -23.55 -4.40 -0.25
CA ARG A 6 -23.23 -5.79 0.07
C ARG A 6 -23.82 -6.75 -0.97
N ASP A 7 -24.97 -6.43 -1.54
CA ASP A 7 -25.58 -7.20 -2.63
C ASP A 7 -24.76 -7.02 -3.91
N TRP A 8 -24.38 -5.79 -4.27
CA TRP A 8 -23.47 -5.49 -5.38
C TRP A 8 -22.12 -6.17 -5.25
N ALA A 9 -21.53 -6.18 -4.04
CA ALA A 9 -20.26 -6.86 -3.78
C ALA A 9 -20.32 -8.39 -3.98
N ARG A 10 -21.53 -8.99 -3.95
CA ARG A 10 -21.76 -10.44 -4.09
C ARG A 10 -22.38 -10.83 -5.42
N GLY A 11 -22.91 -9.87 -6.16
CA GLY A 11 -23.52 -10.08 -7.46
C GLY A 11 -22.49 -10.46 -8.53
N ASP A 12 -22.99 -10.94 -9.66
CA ASP A 12 -22.17 -11.37 -10.79
C ASP A 12 -21.78 -10.20 -11.72
N ASP A 13 -22.40 -9.03 -11.57
CA ASP A 13 -22.06 -7.82 -12.33
C ASP A 13 -20.73 -7.21 -11.86
N GLU A 14 -19.77 -7.11 -12.79
CA GLU A 14 -18.44 -6.56 -12.54
C GLU A 14 -18.47 -5.09 -12.13
N ARG A 15 -19.30 -4.27 -12.76
CA ARG A 15 -19.40 -2.82 -12.48
C ARG A 15 -20.02 -2.56 -11.12
N GLU A 16 -20.97 -3.39 -10.71
CA GLU A 16 -21.54 -3.33 -9.36
C GLU A 16 -20.48 -3.66 -8.30
N ARG A 17 -19.67 -4.70 -8.50
CA ARG A 17 -18.56 -5.04 -7.60
C ARG A 17 -17.49 -3.94 -7.56
N GLU A 18 -17.12 -3.37 -8.71
CA GLU A 18 -16.19 -2.24 -8.77
C GLU A 18 -16.72 -1.03 -8.00
N THR A 19 -18.00 -0.70 -8.19
CA THR A 19 -18.66 0.39 -7.47
C THR A 19 -18.67 0.13 -5.97
N ALA A 20 -18.97 -1.10 -5.53
CA ALA A 20 -18.91 -1.49 -4.14
C ALA A 20 -17.49 -1.36 -3.55
N ALA A 21 -16.46 -1.80 -4.29
CA ALA A 21 -15.06 -1.65 -3.88
C ALA A 21 -14.66 -0.17 -3.72
N LEU A 22 -15.04 0.68 -4.66
CA LEU A 22 -14.78 2.12 -4.56
C LEU A 22 -15.50 2.74 -3.35
N ALA A 23 -16.78 2.42 -3.14
CA ALA A 23 -17.55 2.92 -2.00
C ALA A 23 -16.92 2.54 -0.65
N HIS A 24 -16.39 1.32 -0.53
CA HIS A 24 -15.63 0.90 0.65
C HIS A 24 -14.30 1.64 0.79
N GLY A 25 -13.61 1.93 -0.32
CA GLY A 25 -12.37 2.70 -0.34
C GLY A 25 -12.50 4.15 0.12
N TYR A 26 -13.66 4.77 -0.10
CA TYR A 26 -13.99 6.09 0.44
C TYR A 26 -14.49 6.07 1.89
N GLY A 27 -14.54 4.91 2.54
CA GLY A 27 -15.04 4.80 3.93
C GLY A 27 -16.54 5.03 4.10
N LEU A 28 -17.29 5.24 3.01
CA LEU A 28 -18.70 5.64 3.03
C LEU A 28 -19.67 4.52 3.43
N ALA A 29 -19.21 3.27 3.39
CA ALA A 29 -20.09 2.11 3.32
C ALA A 29 -20.13 1.22 4.57
N ALA A 30 -19.05 1.16 5.35
CA ALA A 30 -18.91 0.11 6.37
C ALA A 30 -18.90 0.62 7.82
N GLY A 31 -18.97 1.93 8.04
CA GLY A 31 -18.98 2.56 9.35
C GLY A 31 -17.65 2.50 10.12
N SER A 32 -16.63 1.84 9.57
CA SER A 32 -15.24 1.87 10.08
C SER A 32 -14.26 1.43 8.98
N VAL A 33 -13.00 1.84 9.10
CA VAL A 33 -11.91 1.42 8.21
C VAL A 33 -11.74 -0.10 8.23
N VAL A 34 -11.76 -0.73 9.41
CA VAL A 34 -11.65 -2.19 9.57
C VAL A 34 -12.76 -2.93 8.82
N ALA A 35 -14.01 -2.47 8.91
CA ALA A 35 -15.12 -3.10 8.22
C ALA A 35 -15.01 -2.94 6.70
N SER A 36 -14.57 -1.77 6.21
CA SER A 36 -14.30 -1.57 4.77
C SER A 36 -13.19 -2.48 4.27
N LEU A 37 -12.10 -2.64 5.02
CA LEU A 37 -11.01 -3.56 4.68
C LEU A 37 -11.51 -5.01 4.60
N ALA A 38 -12.36 -5.43 5.54
CA ALA A 38 -12.92 -6.78 5.53
C ALA A 38 -13.81 -7.06 4.29
N GLU A 39 -14.54 -6.06 3.80
CA GLU A 39 -15.33 -6.12 2.57
C GLU A 39 -14.42 -6.14 1.33
N LEU A 40 -13.43 -5.24 1.25
CA LEU A 40 -12.44 -5.19 0.16
C LEU A 40 -11.68 -6.51 0.02
N GLY A 41 -11.22 -7.09 1.14
CA GLY A 41 -10.54 -8.38 1.15
C GLY A 41 -11.45 -9.58 0.82
N ARG A 42 -12.77 -9.39 0.72
CA ARG A 42 -13.70 -10.38 0.15
C ARG A 42 -13.91 -10.16 -1.34
N ILE A 43 -14.08 -8.92 -1.76
CA ILE A 43 -14.25 -8.54 -3.18
C ILE A 43 -13.00 -8.92 -3.98
N ALA A 44 -11.82 -8.84 -3.37
CA ALA A 44 -10.54 -9.13 -4.02
C ALA A 44 -10.41 -10.52 -4.65
N CYS A 45 -11.23 -11.48 -4.19
CA CYS A 45 -11.30 -12.80 -4.80
C CYS A 45 -11.88 -12.77 -6.23
N ALA A 46 -12.69 -11.77 -6.57
CA ALA A 46 -13.39 -11.66 -7.84
C ALA A 46 -12.74 -10.66 -8.83
N ASP A 47 -11.97 -9.68 -8.35
CA ASP A 47 -11.37 -8.61 -9.19
C ASP A 47 -9.84 -8.70 -9.35
N ASP A 48 -9.23 -9.81 -8.89
CA ASP A 48 -7.78 -10.03 -8.85
C ASP A 48 -7.00 -8.89 -8.16
N GLY A 49 -7.64 -8.18 -7.24
CA GLY A 49 -7.04 -7.07 -6.50
C GLY A 49 -7.04 -5.74 -7.24
N ARG A 50 -7.51 -5.65 -8.48
CA ARG A 50 -7.29 -4.46 -9.33
C ARG A 50 -7.94 -3.20 -8.77
N THR A 51 -9.24 -3.25 -8.49
CA THR A 51 -10.03 -2.13 -7.99
C THR A 51 -9.96 -2.07 -6.48
N THR A 52 -9.99 -3.22 -5.82
CA THR A 52 -9.86 -3.33 -4.37
C THR A 52 -8.54 -2.78 -3.84
N SER A 53 -7.41 -2.96 -4.54
CA SER A 53 -6.13 -2.36 -4.11
C SER A 53 -6.15 -0.83 -4.15
N TYR A 54 -6.88 -0.22 -5.09
CA TYR A 54 -7.11 1.23 -5.09
C TYR A 54 -7.97 1.66 -3.90
N GLY A 55 -9.02 0.89 -3.58
CA GLY A 55 -9.83 1.13 -2.39
C GLY A 55 -9.02 1.07 -1.10
N VAL A 56 -8.14 0.07 -0.95
CA VAL A 56 -7.26 -0.04 0.23
C VAL A 56 -6.24 1.10 0.26
N LEU A 57 -5.66 1.46 -0.89
CA LEU A 57 -4.74 2.59 -1.02
C LEU A 57 -5.40 3.91 -0.59
N ARG A 58 -6.70 4.06 -0.90
CA ARG A 58 -7.47 5.23 -0.49
C ARG A 58 -7.69 5.28 1.02
N LEU A 59 -7.99 4.14 1.64
CA LEU A 59 -8.06 4.04 3.10
C LEU A 59 -6.71 4.29 3.77
N LEU A 60 -5.60 3.84 3.17
CA LEU A 60 -4.24 4.12 3.66
C LEU A 60 -3.91 5.61 3.65
N ALA A 61 -4.46 6.35 2.70
CA ALA A 61 -4.37 7.79 2.60
C ALA A 61 -5.44 8.53 3.44
N GLY A 62 -6.17 7.79 4.28
CA GLY A 62 -7.18 8.30 5.20
C GLY A 62 -6.62 8.59 6.59
N THR A 63 -7.51 8.71 7.57
CA THR A 63 -7.19 9.09 8.95
C THR A 63 -6.62 7.97 9.82
N GLU A 64 -6.69 6.70 9.37
CA GLU A 64 -6.21 5.53 10.14
C GLU A 64 -5.18 4.68 9.35
N PRO A 65 -4.04 5.26 8.92
CA PRO A 65 -3.04 4.53 8.11
C PRO A 65 -2.47 3.31 8.85
N GLU A 66 -2.25 3.40 10.16
CA GLU A 66 -1.76 2.27 10.98
C GLU A 66 -2.74 1.09 11.00
N THR A 67 -4.05 1.34 11.07
CA THR A 67 -5.10 0.32 11.01
C THR A 67 -5.03 -0.42 9.69
N VAL A 68 -4.86 0.31 8.58
CA VAL A 68 -4.73 -0.26 7.24
C VAL A 68 -3.47 -1.12 7.12
N LEU A 69 -2.31 -0.60 7.52
CA LEU A 69 -1.04 -1.35 7.45
C LEU A 69 -1.09 -2.61 8.32
N THR A 70 -1.69 -2.55 9.50
CA THR A 70 -1.89 -3.72 10.37
C THR A 70 -2.74 -4.80 9.69
N ALA A 71 -3.80 -4.41 9.00
CA ALA A 71 -4.65 -5.35 8.26
C ALA A 71 -3.91 -5.96 7.06
N LEU A 72 -3.13 -5.16 6.32
CA LEU A 72 -2.32 -5.65 5.20
C LEU A 72 -1.27 -6.67 5.66
N THR A 73 -0.55 -6.39 6.76
CA THR A 73 0.41 -7.32 7.36
C THR A 73 -0.29 -8.63 7.77
N ARG A 74 -1.48 -8.55 8.36
CA ARG A 74 -2.28 -9.75 8.67
C ARG A 74 -2.67 -10.51 7.41
N TRP A 75 -3.00 -9.84 6.30
CA TRP A 75 -3.34 -10.49 5.04
C TRP A 75 -2.17 -11.21 4.39
N LEU A 76 -0.93 -10.74 4.55
CA LEU A 76 0.25 -11.49 4.10
C LEU A 76 0.33 -12.89 4.74
N ARG A 77 -0.19 -13.04 5.97
CA ARG A 77 -0.21 -14.30 6.72
C ARG A 77 -1.50 -15.10 6.52
N ASP A 78 -2.45 -14.62 5.70
CA ASP A 78 -3.71 -15.32 5.42
C ASP A 78 -3.45 -16.50 4.45
N THR A 79 -4.13 -17.62 4.68
CA THR A 79 -4.02 -18.80 3.79
C THR A 79 -4.58 -18.50 2.40
N ARG A 80 -5.55 -17.58 2.29
CA ARG A 80 -6.19 -17.20 1.03
C ARG A 80 -5.25 -16.34 0.19
N ARG A 81 -4.88 -16.87 -0.99
CA ARG A 81 -4.04 -16.18 -1.97
C ARG A 81 -4.53 -14.77 -2.34
N PRO A 82 -5.83 -14.52 -2.65
CA PRO A 82 -6.27 -13.19 -3.07
C PRO A 82 -5.99 -12.07 -2.06
N ARG A 83 -6.04 -12.37 -0.75
CA ARG A 83 -5.74 -11.37 0.29
C ARG A 83 -4.26 -11.06 0.38
N ARG A 84 -3.41 -12.08 0.28
CA ARG A 84 -1.96 -11.89 0.20
C ARG A 84 -1.61 -11.02 -1.01
N ASP A 85 -2.22 -11.31 -2.14
CA ASP A 85 -1.98 -10.61 -3.41
C ASP A 85 -2.44 -9.16 -3.34
N LEU A 86 -3.59 -8.93 -2.74
CA LEU A 86 -4.10 -7.59 -2.45
C LEU A 86 -3.13 -6.79 -1.57
N ALA A 87 -2.56 -7.39 -0.52
CA ALA A 87 -1.60 -6.72 0.34
C ALA A 87 -0.32 -6.33 -0.42
N LEU A 88 0.23 -7.26 -1.21
CA LEU A 88 1.39 -7.02 -2.06
C LEU A 88 1.12 -5.92 -3.09
N LEU A 89 0.01 -6.02 -3.83
CA LEU A 89 -0.35 -5.02 -4.84
C LEU A 89 -0.57 -3.64 -4.21
N THR A 90 -1.17 -3.58 -3.02
CA THR A 90 -1.41 -2.32 -2.32
C THR A 90 -0.11 -1.65 -1.89
N VAL A 91 0.86 -2.38 -1.33
CA VAL A 91 2.15 -1.78 -0.94
C VAL A 91 2.93 -1.29 -2.16
N LEU A 92 2.90 -2.03 -3.27
CA LEU A 92 3.53 -1.59 -4.53
C LEU A 92 2.87 -0.33 -5.10
N ARG A 93 1.54 -0.22 -4.97
CA ARG A 93 0.83 1.01 -5.34
C ARG A 93 1.17 2.16 -4.40
N ALA A 94 1.35 1.93 -3.11
CA ALA A 94 1.70 2.98 -2.16
C ALA A 94 3.05 3.63 -2.48
N VAL A 95 4.05 2.83 -2.88
CA VAL A 95 5.37 3.37 -3.25
C VAL A 95 5.37 4.05 -4.61
N THR A 96 4.45 3.72 -5.51
CA THR A 96 4.43 4.26 -6.90
C THR A 96 3.44 5.42 -7.08
N THR A 97 2.31 5.42 -6.38
CA THR A 97 1.20 6.35 -6.61
C THR A 97 1.45 7.66 -5.88
N ARG A 98 1.40 8.79 -6.61
CA ARG A 98 1.43 10.13 -6.01
C ARG A 98 0.22 10.32 -5.11
N THR A 99 0.42 10.91 -3.95
CA THR A 99 -0.63 11.23 -2.98
C THR A 99 -1.76 11.99 -3.66
N SER A 100 -1.47 13.02 -4.45
CA SER A 100 -2.46 13.82 -5.20
C SER A 100 -3.36 13.05 -6.18
N HIS A 101 -3.00 11.83 -6.59
CA HIS A 101 -3.86 10.98 -7.42
C HIS A 101 -4.99 10.31 -6.62
N LEU A 102 -5.00 10.48 -5.31
CA LEU A 102 -6.02 9.97 -4.41
C LEU A 102 -7.03 11.09 -4.17
N TRP A 103 -8.13 11.06 -4.91
CA TRP A 103 -9.15 12.10 -4.87
C TRP A 103 -9.82 12.21 -3.50
N GLY A 104 -9.96 13.44 -2.98
CA GLY A 104 -10.57 13.70 -1.67
C GLY A 104 -9.58 13.73 -0.51
N LEU A 105 -8.28 13.89 -0.78
CA LEU A 105 -7.27 14.11 0.26
C LEU A 105 -7.43 15.41 1.04
N CYS A 106 -8.29 16.32 0.58
CA CYS A 106 -8.63 17.54 1.31
C CYS A 106 -9.21 17.25 2.72
N GLU A 107 -9.64 16.01 2.98
CA GLU A 107 -10.14 15.56 4.27
C GLU A 107 -9.02 15.09 5.23
N VAL A 108 -7.75 15.03 4.77
CA VAL A 108 -6.58 14.64 5.57
C VAL A 108 -5.49 15.71 5.42
N PRO A 109 -5.60 16.84 6.16
CA PRO A 109 -4.69 17.98 6.04
C PRO A 109 -3.22 17.62 6.27
N GLU A 110 -2.94 16.58 7.06
CA GLU A 110 -1.59 16.10 7.36
C GLU A 110 -0.84 15.62 6.11
N LEU A 111 -1.57 15.16 5.07
CA LEU A 111 -0.98 14.68 3.82
C LEU A 111 -0.88 15.78 2.74
N GLU A 112 -1.53 16.93 2.92
CA GLU A 112 -1.54 18.03 1.95
C GLU A 112 -0.13 18.52 1.58
N PRO A 113 0.82 18.71 2.53
CA PRO A 113 2.18 19.13 2.20
C PRO A 113 2.97 18.14 1.33
N TYR A 114 2.49 16.89 1.22
CA TYR A 114 3.14 15.78 0.54
C TYR A 114 2.37 15.33 -0.71
N ALA A 115 1.47 16.16 -1.24
CA ALA A 115 0.62 15.82 -2.38
C ALA A 115 1.40 15.32 -3.62
N ALA A 116 2.58 15.86 -3.88
CA ALA A 116 3.41 15.45 -5.03
C ALA A 116 4.21 14.16 -4.78
N TRP A 117 4.34 13.72 -3.52
CA TRP A 117 5.17 12.58 -3.13
C TRP A 117 4.42 11.26 -3.37
N PRO A 118 5.12 10.13 -3.53
CA PRO A 118 4.46 8.83 -3.42
C PRO A 118 3.80 8.66 -2.04
N LEU A 119 2.65 8.00 -1.99
CA LEU A 119 1.86 7.84 -0.76
C LEU A 119 2.70 7.24 0.38
N ALA A 120 3.52 6.24 0.08
CA ALA A 120 4.40 5.63 1.08
C ALA A 120 5.33 6.66 1.75
N THR A 121 5.95 7.58 0.98
CA THR A 121 6.77 8.67 1.56
C THR A 121 5.92 9.63 2.37
N ALA A 122 4.73 10.00 1.87
CA ALA A 122 3.84 10.93 2.55
C ALA A 122 3.38 10.38 3.91
N VAL A 123 3.00 9.10 3.95
CA VAL A 123 2.65 8.39 5.20
C VAL A 123 3.85 8.32 6.13
N LEU A 124 5.06 7.99 5.65
CA LEU A 124 6.25 7.96 6.51
C LEU A 124 6.61 9.33 7.09
N ALA A 125 6.32 10.41 6.37
CA ALA A 125 6.58 11.77 6.81
C ALA A 125 5.54 12.27 7.82
N ALA A 126 4.25 11.98 7.60
CA ALA A 126 3.15 12.38 8.47
C ALA A 126 2.97 11.44 9.68
N HIS A 127 3.29 10.16 9.51
CA HIS A 127 3.06 9.06 10.45
C HIS A 127 4.30 8.13 10.56
N PRO A 128 5.42 8.59 11.14
CA PRO A 128 6.66 7.80 11.22
C PRO A 128 6.50 6.43 11.90
N GLU A 129 5.51 6.28 12.78
CA GLU A 129 5.13 5.04 13.46
C GLU A 129 4.63 3.94 12.50
N CYS A 130 4.24 4.30 11.28
CA CYS A 130 3.88 3.36 10.21
C CYS A 130 5.10 2.61 9.63
N ALA A 131 6.32 3.11 9.85
CA ALA A 131 7.53 2.61 9.20
C ALA A 131 7.78 1.11 9.36
N PRO A 132 7.66 0.49 10.56
CA PRO A 132 7.94 -0.94 10.73
C PRO A 132 7.01 -1.83 9.89
N ARG A 133 5.71 -1.53 9.85
CA ARG A 133 4.73 -2.32 9.10
C ARG A 133 4.90 -2.14 7.59
N LEU A 134 5.20 -0.93 7.14
CA LEU A 134 5.49 -0.67 5.74
C LEU A 134 6.78 -1.39 5.29
N ALA A 135 7.81 -1.43 6.14
CA ALA A 135 9.03 -2.20 5.89
C ALA A 135 8.76 -3.70 5.81
N GLU A 136 7.94 -4.27 6.71
CA GLU A 136 7.54 -5.67 6.65
C GLU A 136 6.81 -6.01 5.34
N LEU A 137 5.84 -5.20 4.93
CA LEU A 137 5.08 -5.38 3.69
C LEU A 137 5.98 -5.33 2.45
N LEU A 138 6.87 -4.33 2.38
CA LEU A 138 7.75 -4.16 1.24
C LEU A 138 8.83 -5.25 1.19
N ARG A 139 9.35 -5.70 2.34
CA ARG A 139 10.26 -6.85 2.43
C ARG A 139 9.57 -8.11 1.90
N ALA A 140 8.35 -8.40 2.35
CA ALA A 140 7.60 -9.55 1.83
C ALA A 140 7.41 -9.47 0.31
N ALA A 141 7.14 -8.27 -0.22
CA ALA A 141 7.00 -8.06 -1.66
C ALA A 141 8.30 -8.32 -2.43
N LEU A 142 9.45 -7.94 -1.86
CA LEU A 142 10.78 -8.19 -2.42
C LEU A 142 11.18 -9.67 -2.35
N THR A 143 10.80 -10.38 -1.28
CA THR A 143 11.19 -11.78 -1.07
C THR A 143 10.36 -12.76 -1.89
N TRP A 144 9.06 -12.50 -2.10
CA TRP A 144 8.19 -13.47 -2.76
C TRP A 144 8.41 -13.44 -4.27
N ALA A 145 8.82 -14.57 -4.85
CA ALA A 145 9.19 -14.71 -6.27
C ALA A 145 8.18 -14.07 -7.26
N ARG A 146 6.89 -14.13 -6.94
CA ARG A 146 5.81 -13.60 -7.77
C ARG A 146 5.69 -12.07 -7.79
N SER A 147 6.27 -11.38 -6.82
CA SER A 147 6.20 -9.92 -6.65
C SER A 147 7.58 -9.27 -6.64
N ALA A 148 8.65 -10.04 -6.44
CA ALA A 148 10.02 -9.56 -6.30
C ALA A 148 10.42 -8.57 -7.41
N GLY A 149 10.28 -8.94 -8.69
CA GLY A 149 10.65 -8.06 -9.80
C GLY A 149 9.87 -6.73 -9.81
N ALA A 150 8.55 -6.79 -9.60
CA ALA A 150 7.73 -5.58 -9.53
C ALA A 150 8.05 -4.71 -8.29
N ALA A 151 8.40 -5.36 -7.17
CA ALA A 151 8.81 -4.67 -5.95
C ALA A 151 10.16 -3.98 -6.09
N GLU A 152 11.10 -4.62 -6.77
CA GLU A 152 12.40 -4.05 -7.10
C GLU A 152 12.25 -2.85 -8.00
N ASP A 153 11.53 -2.97 -9.12
CA ASP A 153 11.28 -1.85 -10.04
C ASP A 153 10.62 -0.67 -9.32
N ALA A 154 9.64 -0.95 -8.46
CA ALA A 154 8.96 0.06 -7.67
C ALA A 154 9.89 0.75 -6.67
N LEU A 155 10.77 0.00 -6.00
CA LEU A 155 11.76 0.53 -5.06
C LEU A 155 12.82 1.38 -5.77
N VAL A 156 13.36 0.92 -6.90
CA VAL A 156 14.31 1.70 -7.71
C VAL A 156 13.65 3.00 -8.19
N GLY A 157 12.42 2.92 -8.69
CA GLY A 157 11.66 4.10 -9.09
C GLY A 157 11.35 5.05 -7.92
N TRP A 158 11.18 4.54 -6.71
CA TRP A 158 11.01 5.34 -5.50
C TRP A 158 12.31 6.05 -5.11
N ILE A 159 13.44 5.34 -5.08
CA ILE A 159 14.76 5.89 -4.78
C ILE A 159 15.14 7.00 -5.77
N ARG A 160 14.98 6.77 -7.08
CA ARG A 160 15.29 7.78 -8.11
C ARG A 160 14.43 9.04 -7.99
N ARG A 161 13.15 8.90 -7.62
CA ARG A 161 12.28 10.06 -7.39
C ARG A 161 12.70 10.84 -6.15
N ALA A 162 13.04 10.14 -5.06
CA ALA A 162 13.50 10.77 -3.83
C ALA A 162 14.82 11.52 -4.03
N ALA A 163 15.74 11.01 -4.85
CA ALA A 163 17.01 11.67 -5.16
C ALA A 163 16.85 13.09 -5.77
N GLY A 164 15.71 13.36 -6.43
CA GLY A 164 15.40 14.68 -6.97
C GLY A 164 14.74 15.66 -5.97
N ASP A 165 14.50 15.25 -4.73
CA ASP A 165 13.83 16.04 -3.69
C ASP A 165 14.45 15.72 -2.31
N GLU A 166 15.29 16.62 -1.79
CA GLU A 166 16.04 16.43 -0.53
C GLU A 166 15.15 16.05 0.66
N ARG A 167 13.91 16.55 0.70
CA ARG A 167 12.96 16.22 1.78
C ARG A 167 12.47 14.78 1.65
N GLN A 168 12.17 14.32 0.42
CA GLN A 168 11.84 12.92 0.19
C GLN A 168 13.03 12.01 0.45
N LEU A 169 14.23 12.42 0.03
CA LEU A 169 15.45 11.66 0.25
C LEU A 169 15.71 11.45 1.74
N THR A 170 15.52 12.49 2.56
CA THR A 170 15.67 12.39 4.02
C THR A 170 14.73 11.36 4.63
N VAL A 171 13.45 11.37 4.25
CA VAL A 171 12.45 10.38 4.72
C VAL A 171 12.83 8.98 4.27
N LEU A 172 13.24 8.81 3.01
CA LEU A 172 13.63 7.52 2.46
C LEU A 172 14.88 6.97 3.13
N CYS A 173 15.91 7.79 3.34
CA CYS A 173 17.13 7.41 4.07
C CYS A 173 16.84 6.99 5.52
N GLY A 174 15.85 7.60 6.19
CA GLY A 174 15.40 7.15 7.50
C GLY A 174 14.64 5.82 7.48
N PHE A 175 14.04 5.46 6.34
CA PHE A 175 13.26 4.22 6.17
C PHE A 175 14.11 3.03 5.72
N LEU A 176 15.07 3.23 4.81
CA LEU A 176 15.87 2.16 4.20
C LEU A 176 16.57 1.22 5.20
N PRO A 177 17.15 1.69 6.32
CA PRO A 177 17.73 0.80 7.32
C PRO A 177 16.73 -0.20 7.90
N ARG A 178 15.47 0.21 8.11
CA ARG A 178 14.39 -0.68 8.59
C ARG A 178 14.03 -1.73 7.55
N LEU A 179 13.94 -1.31 6.28
CA LEU A 179 13.75 -2.24 5.16
C LEU A 179 14.91 -3.24 5.02
N ALA A 180 16.12 -2.87 5.43
CA ALA A 180 17.26 -3.77 5.43
C ALA A 180 17.26 -4.73 6.66
N GLN A 181 16.93 -4.26 7.86
CA GLN A 181 17.28 -4.94 9.13
C GLN A 181 16.15 -5.72 9.83
N ASP A 182 14.88 -5.35 9.68
CA ASP A 182 13.78 -5.98 10.45
C ASP A 182 13.01 -7.07 9.68
N GLY A 183 13.37 -8.34 9.89
CA GLY A 183 12.60 -9.52 9.43
C GLY A 183 13.22 -10.85 9.90
N ASP A 184 12.39 -11.89 10.13
CA ASP A 184 12.86 -13.25 10.45
C ASP A 184 13.67 -13.87 9.30
N GLU A 185 13.51 -13.33 8.08
CA GLU A 185 14.28 -13.67 6.89
C GLU A 185 14.88 -12.37 6.32
N PRO A 186 16.22 -12.25 6.18
CA PRO A 186 16.84 -11.10 5.56
C PRO A 186 16.37 -10.96 4.10
N LEU A 187 16.44 -9.74 3.55
CA LEU A 187 16.27 -9.55 2.10
C LEU A 187 17.18 -10.54 1.37
N ASP A 188 16.67 -11.16 0.31
CA ASP A 188 17.52 -12.07 -0.46
C ASP A 188 18.77 -11.32 -0.97
N ALA A 189 19.87 -12.06 -1.16
CA ALA A 189 21.15 -11.46 -1.51
C ALA A 189 21.12 -10.71 -2.85
N ALA A 190 20.22 -11.08 -3.78
CA ALA A 190 20.10 -10.44 -5.09
C ALA A 190 19.36 -9.10 -4.99
N ALA A 191 18.28 -9.03 -4.22
CA ALA A 191 17.55 -7.81 -3.90
C ALA A 191 18.43 -6.83 -3.11
N ALA A 192 19.15 -7.33 -2.10
CA ALA A 192 20.07 -6.52 -1.30
C ALA A 192 21.23 -5.94 -2.14
N THR A 193 21.77 -6.71 -3.10
CA THR A 193 22.84 -6.25 -4.00
C THR A 193 22.35 -5.15 -4.93
N ARG A 194 21.17 -5.32 -5.56
CA ARG A 194 20.62 -4.32 -6.48
C ARG A 194 20.22 -3.02 -5.78
N ILE A 195 19.67 -3.09 -4.57
CA ILE A 195 19.40 -1.89 -3.76
C ILE A 195 20.70 -1.10 -3.53
N ARG A 196 21.79 -1.81 -3.22
CA ARG A 196 23.11 -1.19 -3.01
C ARG A 196 23.64 -0.52 -4.29
N GLU A 197 23.57 -1.20 -5.43
CA GLU A 197 24.00 -0.65 -6.73
C GLU A 197 23.26 0.65 -7.07
N VAL A 198 21.96 0.72 -6.78
CA VAL A 198 21.18 1.95 -7.00
C VAL A 198 21.63 3.06 -6.06
N LEU A 199 21.88 2.76 -4.78
CA LEU A 199 22.36 3.75 -3.82
C LEU A 199 23.77 4.26 -4.15
N GLU A 200 24.65 3.43 -4.71
CA GLU A 200 25.99 3.82 -5.15
C GLU A 200 25.99 4.68 -6.43
N ALA A 201 24.89 4.63 -7.20
CA ALA A 201 24.74 5.38 -8.46
C ALA A 201 24.00 6.73 -8.30
N LEU A 202 23.55 7.06 -7.08
CA LEU A 202 22.98 8.36 -6.73
C LEU A 202 24.06 9.37 -6.33
#